data_AF-A0A1B6EEE6-F1
#
_entry.id   AF-A0A1B6EEE6-F1
#
_cell.length_a   1.000
_cell.length_b   1.000
_cell.length_c   1.000
_cell.angle_alpha   90.00
_cell.angle_beta   90.00
_cell.angle_gamma   90.00
#
_symmetry.space_group_name_H-M   'P 1'
#
loop_
_entity.id
_entity.type
_entity.pdbx_description
1 polymer ?
#
loop_
_entity_poly.entity_id
_entity_poly.type
_entity_poly.pdbx_seq_one_letter_code
_entity_poly.pdbx_strand_id
1 'polypeptide(L)'
;MLYWTIPINKILVIVVASYMKIVFSNDLLDVTIPIAFKKTLSIMVKRQVIVKMLNALLEKRKHEEIVRCDITRVTEETPSPKSDSYLDLLCTQWKGKDTIILLTINPEFGYVERVYEYALNTYAKPVTYMTPSVVSIVFTDRIVFPYKKRMVTRDVKEDGKEYDFNFSFTFVEMTKMNKDMKTEQWRHWTPLQRWCFFVKNAYRLKAENVDKMFLNLRLGEIFHKGQINYWNTEEQQEYFRDLEKNTEKREMEKWMAEQARSRERGAIVKNMVTYGCTWPFIAKVTGLSDLEITKYCDQDTKLPESELVRSGKLDGPNVEKNIMLTSPDRSFKGNRYKG
;
A
#
# COMPACT_ATOMS: atom_id res chain seq x y z
N MET A 1 -19.50 18.13 -32.13
CA MET A 1 -18.23 17.53 -31.65
C MET A 1 -17.21 18.64 -31.43
N LEU A 2 -17.07 19.14 -30.21
CA LEU A 2 -16.01 20.07 -29.83
C LEU A 2 -14.96 19.27 -29.06
N TYR A 3 -13.95 18.78 -29.79
CA TYR A 3 -12.76 18.20 -29.17
C TYR A 3 -11.97 19.35 -28.52
N TRP A 4 -11.95 19.39 -27.20
CA TRP A 4 -10.97 20.17 -26.45
C TRP A 4 -9.60 19.52 -26.65
N THR A 5 -8.91 19.92 -27.71
CA THR A 5 -7.48 19.69 -27.86
C THR A 5 -6.81 20.54 -26.78
N ILE A 6 -6.41 19.91 -25.67
CA ILE A 6 -5.43 20.53 -24.79
C ILE A 6 -4.17 20.69 -25.66
N PRO A 7 -3.73 21.93 -25.95
CA PRO A 7 -2.59 22.11 -26.83
C PRO A 7 -1.39 21.44 -26.19
N ILE A 8 -0.70 20.59 -26.96
CA ILE A 8 0.49 19.83 -26.55
C ILE A 8 1.51 20.75 -25.85
N ASN A 9 1.57 22.01 -26.24
CA ASN A 9 2.39 23.05 -25.60
C ASN A 9 2.06 23.30 -24.11
N LYS A 10 0.81 23.15 -23.67
CA LYS A 10 0.45 23.28 -22.24
C LYS A 10 0.92 22.07 -21.42
N ILE A 11 0.83 20.85 -21.97
CA ILE A 11 1.35 19.65 -21.32
C ILE A 11 2.87 19.72 -21.25
N LEU A 12 3.53 20.08 -22.36
CA LEU A 12 4.97 20.25 -22.41
C LEU A 12 5.44 21.35 -21.44
N VAL A 13 4.73 22.48 -21.33
CA VAL A 13 5.05 23.53 -20.35
C VAL A 13 4.80 23.07 -18.91
N ILE A 14 3.79 22.25 -18.63
CA ILE A 14 3.56 21.70 -17.27
C ILE A 14 4.62 20.66 -16.91
N VAL A 15 4.99 19.79 -17.86
CA VAL A 15 6.05 18.79 -17.68
C VAL A 15 7.37 19.50 -17.51
N VAL A 16 7.74 20.43 -18.40
CA VAL A 16 8.98 21.23 -18.31
C VAL A 16 8.97 22.12 -17.07
N ALA A 17 7.86 22.73 -16.67
CA ALA A 17 7.80 23.53 -15.44
C ALA A 17 7.86 22.67 -14.18
N SER A 18 7.32 21.44 -14.19
CA SER A 18 7.45 20.49 -13.09
C SER A 18 8.86 19.92 -13.01
N TYR A 19 9.45 19.59 -14.16
CA TYR A 19 10.84 19.18 -14.32
C TYR A 19 11.78 20.30 -13.89
N MET A 20 11.53 21.55 -14.30
CA MET A 20 12.26 22.73 -13.85
C MET A 20 12.02 23.02 -12.37
N LYS A 21 10.82 22.83 -11.82
CA LYS A 21 10.61 22.98 -10.36
C LYS A 21 11.41 21.96 -9.56
N ILE A 22 11.51 20.73 -10.07
CA ILE A 22 12.28 19.63 -9.47
C ILE A 22 13.79 19.86 -9.65
N VAL A 23 14.22 20.34 -10.82
CA VAL A 23 15.62 20.62 -11.18
C VAL A 23 16.13 21.92 -10.55
N PHE A 24 15.28 22.92 -10.30
CA PHE A 24 15.65 24.15 -9.59
C PHE A 24 15.40 24.07 -8.07
N SER A 25 14.75 23.02 -7.58
CA SER A 25 14.80 22.63 -6.17
C SER A 25 15.81 21.50 -5.99
N ASN A 26 17.10 21.82 -6.14
CA ASN A 26 18.21 20.87 -6.08
C ASN A 26 18.27 19.96 -4.82
N ASP A 27 17.34 20.04 -3.85
CA ASP A 27 17.50 19.43 -2.52
C ASP A 27 16.36 18.51 -2.06
N LEU A 28 15.50 17.99 -2.96
CA LEU A 28 14.29 17.26 -2.54
C LEU A 28 14.34 15.76 -2.85
N LEU A 29 15.00 15.01 -1.97
CA LEU A 29 14.91 13.54 -1.90
C LEU A 29 13.50 13.09 -1.47
N ASP A 30 12.74 12.53 -2.41
CA ASP A 30 11.49 11.83 -2.08
C ASP A 30 11.76 10.39 -1.64
N VAL A 31 11.82 10.20 -0.32
CA VAL A 31 11.99 8.89 0.34
C VAL A 31 10.83 7.94 0.04
N THR A 32 9.72 8.40 -0.55
CA THR A 32 8.65 7.52 -1.05
C THR A 32 8.98 6.85 -2.38
N ILE A 33 10.07 7.26 -3.03
CA ILE A 33 10.62 6.64 -4.23
C ILE A 33 11.54 5.46 -3.82
N PRO A 34 11.39 4.26 -4.43
CA PRO A 34 12.12 3.05 -4.06
C PRO A 34 13.62 3.17 -3.84
N ILE A 35 14.37 3.68 -4.82
CA ILE A 35 15.83 3.85 -4.68
C ILE A 35 16.20 4.81 -3.56
N ALA A 36 15.46 5.91 -3.41
CA ALA A 36 15.66 6.88 -2.33
C ALA A 36 15.34 6.29 -0.95
N PHE A 37 14.28 5.50 -0.86
CA PHE A 37 13.92 4.74 0.32
C PHE A 37 15.06 3.81 0.71
N LYS A 38 15.50 2.95 -0.22
CA LYS A 38 16.58 1.98 0.00
C LYS A 38 17.88 2.66 0.44
N LYS A 39 18.30 3.73 -0.21
CA LYS A 39 19.53 4.48 0.15
C LYS A 39 19.41 5.13 1.52
N THR A 40 18.30 5.82 1.80
CA THR A 40 18.07 6.48 3.10
C THR A 40 18.14 5.47 4.24
N LEU A 41 17.41 4.36 4.10
CA LEU A 41 17.41 3.31 5.10
C LEU A 41 18.77 2.63 5.23
N SER A 42 19.50 2.42 4.13
CA SER A 42 20.86 1.85 4.18
C SER A 42 21.82 2.71 5.00
N ILE A 43 21.72 4.04 4.91
CA ILE A 43 22.53 4.94 5.75
C ILE A 43 22.07 4.87 7.22
N MET A 44 20.75 4.80 7.46
CA MET A 44 20.19 4.64 8.81
C MET A 44 20.61 3.33 9.48
N VAL A 45 20.74 2.24 8.72
CA VAL A 45 21.23 0.94 9.23
C VAL A 45 22.69 1.06 9.67
N LYS A 46 23.56 1.66 8.84
CA LYS A 46 24.98 1.87 9.18
C LYS A 46 25.18 2.64 10.49
N ARG A 47 24.25 3.56 10.81
CA ARG A 47 24.27 4.35 12.05
C ARG A 47 23.36 3.80 13.16
N GLN A 48 22.79 2.61 12.99
CA GLN A 48 21.83 1.97 13.90
C GLN A 48 20.60 2.83 14.25
N VAL A 49 20.33 3.88 13.46
CA VAL A 49 19.15 4.75 13.62
C VAL A 49 17.87 3.98 13.25
N ILE A 50 18.00 3.03 12.32
CA ILE A 50 16.91 2.15 11.90
C ILE A 50 16.26 1.41 13.09
N VAL A 51 17.04 1.05 14.11
CA VAL A 51 16.56 0.33 15.30
C VAL A 51 15.50 1.15 16.03
N LYS A 52 15.71 2.47 16.17
CA LYS A 52 14.75 3.37 16.82
C LYS A 52 13.47 3.51 16.01
N MET A 53 13.56 3.48 14.67
CA MET A 53 12.41 3.49 13.78
C MET A 53 11.60 2.20 13.92
N LEU A 54 12.26 1.04 13.84
CA LEU A 54 11.61 -0.27 13.90
C LEU A 54 10.95 -0.53 15.25
N ASN A 55 11.62 -0.20 16.36
CA ASN A 55 11.01 -0.31 17.69
C ASN A 55 9.77 0.58 17.84
N ALA A 56 9.76 1.77 17.24
CA ALA A 56 8.58 2.64 17.23
C ALA A 56 7.44 2.10 16.36
N LEU A 57 7.75 1.56 15.17
CA LEU A 57 6.77 0.98 14.24
C LEU A 57 6.12 -0.29 14.78
N LEU A 58 6.91 -1.15 15.40
CA LEU A 58 6.49 -2.44 15.94
C LEU A 58 6.05 -2.36 17.41
N GLU A 59 6.09 -1.17 18.02
CA GLU A 59 5.78 -0.93 19.44
C GLU A 59 6.57 -1.84 20.40
N LYS A 60 7.79 -2.20 20.02
CA LYS A 60 8.67 -3.04 20.82
C LYS A 60 9.20 -2.27 22.02
N ARG A 61 9.13 -2.89 23.20
CA ARG A 61 9.53 -2.30 24.48
C ARG A 61 10.22 -3.34 25.35
N LYS A 62 11.10 -2.87 26.24
CA LYS A 62 11.76 -3.71 27.25
C LYS A 62 12.42 -4.94 26.59
N HIS A 63 12.05 -6.14 27.02
CA HIS A 63 12.69 -7.40 26.61
C HIS A 63 12.42 -7.83 25.16
N GLU A 64 11.58 -7.11 24.42
CA GLU A 64 11.35 -7.35 23.00
C GLU A 64 12.05 -6.34 22.09
N GLU A 65 12.79 -5.38 22.65
CA GLU A 65 13.45 -4.34 21.86
C GLU A 65 14.47 -4.95 20.90
N ILE A 66 14.41 -4.47 19.65
CA ILE A 66 15.47 -4.67 18.68
C ILE A 66 16.66 -3.85 19.18
N VAL A 67 17.83 -4.49 19.22
CA VAL A 67 19.08 -3.85 19.68
C VAL A 67 20.06 -3.60 18.54
N ARG A 68 19.94 -4.37 17.45
CA ARG A 68 20.83 -4.32 16.31
C ARG A 68 20.06 -4.72 15.07
N CYS A 69 20.34 -4.04 13.96
CA CYS A 69 19.95 -4.51 12.63
C CYS A 69 21.14 -4.42 11.68
N ASP A 70 21.25 -5.41 10.81
CA ASP A 70 22.20 -5.44 9.70
C ASP A 70 21.45 -5.65 8.39
N ILE A 71 21.95 -5.07 7.30
CA ILE A 71 21.42 -5.36 5.97
C ILE A 71 21.75 -6.82 5.67
N THR A 72 20.73 -7.62 5.42
CA THR A 72 20.91 -8.98 4.94
C THR A 72 20.52 -9.05 3.46
N ARG A 73 21.14 -9.96 2.72
CA ARG A 73 20.53 -10.44 1.49
C ARG A 73 19.65 -11.60 1.91
N VAL A 74 18.33 -11.47 1.71
CA VAL A 74 17.45 -12.65 1.69
C VAL A 74 18.07 -13.60 0.65
N THR A 75 18.63 -14.71 1.12
CA THR A 75 19.08 -15.81 0.27
C THR A 75 17.86 -16.50 -0.33
N GLU A 76 18.02 -17.25 -1.42
CA GLU A 76 16.91 -18.03 -2.01
C GLU A 76 16.26 -19.01 -1.01
N GLU A 77 16.98 -19.37 0.06
CA GLU A 77 16.51 -20.22 1.15
C GLU A 77 15.68 -19.47 2.21
N THR A 78 15.80 -18.14 2.29
CA THR A 78 14.94 -17.36 3.18
C THR A 78 13.56 -17.20 2.54
N PRO A 79 12.49 -17.55 3.26
CA PRO A 79 11.15 -17.37 2.75
C PRO A 79 10.87 -15.87 2.54
N SER A 80 10.98 -15.40 1.29
CA SER A 80 10.45 -14.11 0.88
C SER A 80 9.39 -14.29 -0.21
N PRO A 81 8.26 -13.55 -0.16
CA PRO A 81 7.48 -13.32 -1.37
C PRO A 81 8.47 -12.84 -2.43
N LYS A 82 8.39 -13.30 -3.69
CA LYS A 82 9.25 -12.83 -4.80
C LYS A 82 9.42 -11.30 -4.66
N SER A 83 10.57 -10.84 -4.17
CA SER A 83 10.53 -9.75 -3.20
C SER A 83 10.52 -8.38 -3.84
N ASP A 84 9.33 -7.80 -3.94
CA ASP A 84 9.15 -6.34 -4.05
C ASP A 84 9.63 -5.61 -2.75
N SER A 85 10.41 -6.25 -1.88
CA SER A 85 11.05 -5.59 -0.74
C SER A 85 12.24 -4.77 -1.23
N TYR A 86 12.36 -3.56 -0.71
CA TYR A 86 13.45 -2.66 -1.09
C TYR A 86 14.65 -2.82 -0.17
N LEU A 87 14.43 -3.26 1.07
CA LEU A 87 15.48 -3.51 2.04
C LEU A 87 15.08 -4.61 3.02
N ASP A 88 15.94 -5.62 3.13
CA ASP A 88 15.79 -6.71 4.09
C ASP A 88 16.82 -6.57 5.20
N LEU A 89 16.36 -6.76 6.44
CA LEU A 89 17.15 -6.56 7.63
C LEU A 89 17.15 -7.82 8.48
N LEU A 90 18.33 -8.26 8.92
CA LEU A 90 18.45 -9.19 10.03
C LEU A 90 18.50 -8.36 11.31
N CYS A 91 17.47 -8.47 12.14
CA CYS A 91 17.35 -7.70 13.36
C CYS A 91 17.38 -8.62 14.59
N THR A 92 18.32 -8.36 15.48
CA THR A 92 18.50 -9.10 16.73
C THR A 92 17.77 -8.39 17.86
N GLN A 93 16.92 -9.13 18.58
CA GLN A 93 16.25 -8.65 19.79
C GLN A 93 17.16 -8.74 21.02
N TRP A 94 16.82 -8.02 22.09
CA TRP A 94 17.54 -8.03 23.36
C TRP A 94 17.80 -9.46 23.91
N LYS A 95 16.85 -10.37 23.71
CA LYS A 95 16.95 -11.78 24.15
C LYS A 95 17.72 -12.70 23.18
N GLY A 96 18.37 -12.15 22.15
CA GLY A 96 19.13 -12.91 21.16
C GLY A 96 18.29 -13.62 20.09
N LYS A 97 16.98 -13.39 20.04
CA LYS A 97 16.12 -13.89 18.96
C LYS A 97 16.31 -13.02 17.72
N ASP A 98 16.69 -13.65 16.62
CA ASP A 98 16.79 -13.01 15.32
C ASP A 98 15.44 -12.98 14.61
N THR A 99 15.20 -11.91 13.87
CA THR A 99 13.99 -11.67 13.10
C THR A 99 14.36 -11.01 11.78
N ILE A 100 13.85 -11.54 10.68
CA ILE A 100 13.99 -10.92 9.36
C ILE A 100 12.92 -9.85 9.25
N ILE A 101 13.31 -8.61 8.95
CA ILE A 101 12.37 -7.52 8.70
C ILE A 101 12.48 -7.11 7.24
N LEU A 102 11.37 -7.27 6.50
CA LEU A 102 11.25 -6.88 5.10
C LEU A 102 10.60 -5.49 5.03
N LEU A 103 11.27 -4.51 4.43
CA LEU A 103 10.78 -3.15 4.28
C LEU A 103 10.37 -2.84 2.83
N THR A 104 9.12 -2.42 2.65
CA THR A 104 8.55 -2.07 1.34
C THR A 104 7.86 -0.69 1.39
N ILE A 105 7.89 0.07 0.29
CA ILE A 105 7.20 1.35 0.16
C ILE A 105 6.36 1.44 -1.11
N ASN A 106 5.11 1.88 -0.99
CA ASN A 106 4.16 2.04 -2.10
C ASN A 106 4.14 0.86 -3.09
N PRO A 107 3.95 -0.37 -2.60
CA PRO A 107 4.00 -1.55 -3.46
C PRO A 107 2.93 -1.50 -4.56
N GLU A 108 3.07 -2.36 -5.56
CA GLU A 108 2.09 -2.49 -6.65
C GLU A 108 0.73 -2.99 -6.16
N PHE A 109 -0.30 -2.73 -6.97
CA PHE A 109 -1.63 -3.31 -6.73
C PHE A 109 -1.53 -4.84 -6.65
N GLY A 110 -2.37 -5.46 -5.82
CA GLY A 110 -2.29 -6.90 -5.57
C GLY A 110 -1.18 -7.32 -4.61
N TYR A 111 -0.35 -6.40 -4.09
CA TYR A 111 0.76 -6.77 -3.19
C TYR A 111 0.25 -7.41 -1.91
N VAL A 112 -0.83 -6.89 -1.33
CA VAL A 112 -1.43 -7.42 -0.10
C VAL A 112 -1.86 -8.87 -0.33
N GLU A 113 -2.54 -9.14 -1.44
CA GLU A 113 -3.00 -10.46 -1.86
C GLU A 113 -1.82 -11.40 -2.10
N ARG A 114 -0.79 -10.97 -2.85
CA ARG A 114 0.43 -11.75 -3.07
C ARG A 114 1.15 -12.08 -1.77
N VAL A 115 1.14 -11.15 -0.83
CA VAL A 115 1.78 -11.30 0.46
C VAL A 115 1.02 -12.28 1.37
N TYR A 116 -0.30 -12.27 1.36
CA TYR A 116 -1.09 -13.30 2.04
C TYR A 116 -0.98 -14.67 1.34
N GLU A 117 -1.05 -14.72 0.02
CA GLU A 117 -0.84 -15.93 -0.77
C GLU A 117 0.53 -16.55 -0.44
N TYR A 118 1.55 -15.70 -0.32
CA TYR A 118 2.88 -16.10 0.09
C TYR A 118 2.93 -16.67 1.52
N ALA A 119 2.30 -15.99 2.48
CA ALA A 119 2.22 -16.48 3.84
C ALA A 119 1.56 -17.86 3.87
N LEU A 120 0.40 -18.01 3.22
CA LEU A 120 -0.33 -19.27 3.10
C LEU A 120 0.52 -20.39 2.45
N ASN A 121 1.20 -20.09 1.34
CA ASN A 121 2.09 -21.03 0.66
C ASN A 121 3.32 -21.42 1.49
N THR A 122 3.80 -20.52 2.36
CA THR A 122 4.89 -20.82 3.30
C THR A 122 4.42 -21.76 4.39
N TYR A 123 3.19 -21.59 4.89
CA TYR A 123 2.59 -22.49 5.90
C TYR A 123 2.22 -23.87 5.35
N ALA A 124 1.94 -23.99 4.06
CA ALA A 124 1.70 -25.28 3.42
C ALA A 124 2.98 -26.17 3.38
N LYS A 125 4.16 -25.60 3.65
CA LYS A 125 5.42 -26.35 3.70
C LYS A 125 5.67 -26.93 5.10
N PRO A 126 6.33 -28.09 5.23
CA PRO A 126 6.69 -28.64 6.52
C PRO A 126 7.52 -27.64 7.33
N VAL A 127 7.00 -27.17 8.46
CA VAL A 127 7.69 -26.23 9.34
C VAL A 127 8.83 -26.96 10.04
N THR A 128 10.08 -26.64 9.69
CA THR A 128 11.22 -26.98 10.53
C THR A 128 11.28 -25.96 11.68
N TYR A 129 11.54 -26.43 12.90
CA TYR A 129 11.61 -25.65 14.15
C TYR A 129 12.63 -24.49 14.16
N MET A 130 13.36 -24.28 13.05
CA MET A 130 14.41 -23.26 12.89
C MET A 130 14.01 -22.11 11.95
N THR A 131 12.76 -22.00 11.52
CA THR A 131 12.35 -20.90 10.63
C THR A 131 12.40 -19.56 11.38
N PRO A 132 13.24 -18.60 10.96
CA PRO A 132 13.32 -17.29 11.61
C PRO A 132 11.97 -16.59 11.49
N SER A 133 11.58 -15.84 12.53
CA SER A 133 10.39 -15.00 12.43
C SER A 133 10.63 -13.91 11.39
N VAL A 134 9.68 -13.69 10.49
CA VAL A 134 9.72 -12.68 9.45
C VAL A 134 8.62 -11.65 9.68
N VAL A 135 8.96 -10.38 9.59
CA VAL A 135 8.06 -9.24 9.75
C VAL A 135 8.12 -8.41 8.48
N SER A 136 7.03 -8.34 7.73
CA SER A 136 6.91 -7.41 6.61
C SER A 136 6.31 -6.10 7.08
N ILE A 137 7.01 -4.99 6.84
CA ILE A 137 6.54 -3.63 7.11
C ILE A 137 6.36 -2.90 5.78
N VAL A 138 5.13 -2.46 5.54
CA VAL A 138 4.71 -1.87 4.27
C VAL A 138 4.30 -0.43 4.51
N PHE A 139 5.06 0.52 3.99
CA PHE A 139 4.64 1.92 3.91
C PHE A 139 3.79 2.11 2.67
N THR A 140 2.63 2.74 2.81
CA THR A 140 1.74 2.98 1.66
C THR A 140 1.04 4.33 1.75
N ASP A 141 0.96 4.99 0.60
CA ASP A 141 0.14 6.17 0.34
C ASP A 141 -1.30 5.81 -0.10
N ARG A 142 -1.77 4.61 0.23
CA ARG A 142 -3.13 4.12 -0.05
C ARG A 142 -3.89 3.82 1.22
N ILE A 143 -5.20 3.70 1.07
CA ILE A 143 -6.06 3.12 2.10
C ILE A 143 -6.24 1.65 1.72
N VAL A 144 -5.55 0.77 2.43
CA VAL A 144 -5.66 -0.69 2.31
C VAL A 144 -6.83 -1.19 3.14
N PHE A 145 -7.00 -0.65 4.35
CA PHE A 145 -8.05 -1.07 5.29
C PHE A 145 -9.03 0.08 5.54
N PRO A 146 -10.07 0.29 4.70
CA PRO A 146 -10.95 1.45 4.79
C PRO A 146 -11.73 1.53 6.11
N TYR A 147 -12.04 0.38 6.71
CA TYR A 147 -12.78 0.31 7.98
C TYR A 147 -11.89 0.54 9.21
N LYS A 148 -10.57 0.42 9.09
CA LYS A 148 -9.63 0.65 10.20
C LYS A 148 -9.18 2.10 10.20
N LYS A 149 -9.50 2.88 11.24
CA LYS A 149 -9.09 4.30 11.31
C LYS A 149 -7.61 4.51 11.63
N ARG A 150 -6.94 3.49 12.18
CA ARG A 150 -5.54 3.58 12.62
C ARG A 150 -4.59 3.67 11.42
N MET A 151 -3.51 4.44 11.59
CA MET A 151 -2.43 4.58 10.60
C MET A 151 -1.59 3.31 10.49
N VAL A 152 -1.43 2.57 11.58
CA VAL A 152 -0.72 1.29 11.60
C VAL A 152 -1.71 0.17 11.84
N THR A 153 -1.75 -0.79 10.91
CA THR A 153 -2.53 -2.02 11.00
C THR A 153 -1.57 -3.20 11.11
N ARG A 154 -1.83 -4.11 12.06
CA ARG A 154 -1.03 -5.33 12.27
C ARG A 154 -1.94 -6.54 12.21
N ASP A 155 -1.61 -7.51 11.36
CA ASP A 155 -2.50 -8.67 11.14
C ASP A 155 -2.51 -9.68 12.28
N VAL A 156 -1.42 -9.80 13.03
CA VAL A 156 -1.25 -10.95 13.93
C VAL A 156 -1.93 -10.75 15.30
N LYS A 157 -2.50 -9.58 15.60
CA LYS A 157 -2.91 -9.23 16.98
C LYS A 157 -4.39 -8.96 17.22
N GLU A 158 -5.24 -8.86 16.20
CA GLU A 158 -6.56 -8.23 16.41
C GLU A 158 -7.69 -9.16 16.90
N ASP A 159 -7.55 -10.49 16.78
CA ASP A 159 -8.63 -11.43 17.15
C ASP A 159 -8.45 -12.12 18.53
N GLY A 160 -7.54 -11.65 19.37
CA GLY A 160 -7.36 -12.16 20.74
C GLY A 160 -6.86 -13.60 20.85
N LYS A 161 -6.59 -14.26 19.71
CA LYS A 161 -5.88 -15.53 19.61
C LYS A 161 -4.50 -15.26 19.02
N GLU A 162 -3.48 -15.39 19.85
CA GLU A 162 -2.11 -15.49 19.38
C GLU A 162 -1.98 -16.78 18.59
N TYR A 163 -2.00 -16.67 17.26
CA TYR A 163 -1.45 -17.71 16.44
C TYR A 163 0.06 -17.47 16.41
N ASP A 164 0.83 -18.47 16.85
CA ASP A 164 2.29 -18.43 16.96
C ASP A 164 2.91 -18.51 15.56
N PHE A 165 2.67 -17.47 14.77
CA PHE A 165 3.06 -17.36 13.38
C PHE A 165 4.49 -16.82 13.29
N ASN A 166 5.34 -17.54 12.57
CA ASN A 166 6.67 -17.05 12.20
C ASN A 166 6.62 -15.99 11.08
N PHE A 167 5.44 -15.53 10.65
CA PHE A 167 5.26 -14.47 9.65
C PHE A 167 4.24 -13.42 10.12
N SER A 168 4.56 -12.14 10.02
CA SER A 168 3.64 -11.05 10.42
C SER A 168 3.71 -9.83 9.51
N PHE A 169 2.59 -9.10 9.45
CA PHE A 169 2.44 -7.89 8.64
C PHE A 169 2.21 -6.65 9.49
N THR A 170 2.85 -5.56 9.09
CA THR A 170 2.61 -4.22 9.60
C THR A 170 2.42 -3.28 8.43
N PHE A 171 1.19 -2.83 8.21
CA PHE A 171 0.86 -1.81 7.21
C PHE A 171 0.87 -0.42 7.84
N VAL A 172 1.61 0.50 7.25
CA VAL A 172 1.71 1.91 7.61
C VAL A 172 1.02 2.73 6.52
N GLU A 173 -0.27 2.97 6.71
CA GLU A 173 -1.13 3.72 5.78
C GLU A 173 -0.97 5.22 6.00
N MET A 174 0.03 5.81 5.34
CA MET A 174 0.43 7.20 5.47
C MET A 174 -0.68 8.19 5.08
N THR A 175 -1.69 7.75 4.32
CA THR A 175 -2.91 8.52 4.00
C THR A 175 -3.76 8.85 5.22
N LYS A 176 -3.75 7.99 6.23
CA LYS A 176 -4.52 8.15 7.49
C LYS A 176 -3.83 9.06 8.49
N MET A 177 -2.62 9.53 8.18
CA MET A 177 -1.93 10.54 8.96
C MET A 177 -2.73 11.85 8.96
N ASN A 178 -2.85 12.48 10.12
CA ASN A 178 -3.59 13.72 10.26
C ASN A 178 -3.00 14.81 9.34
N LYS A 179 -3.86 15.41 8.50
CA LYS A 179 -3.49 16.47 7.54
C LYS A 179 -3.02 17.75 8.24
N ASP A 180 -3.44 17.97 9.48
CA ASP A 180 -3.08 19.14 10.28
C ASP A 180 -1.72 19.00 10.98
N MET A 181 -1.02 17.88 10.80
CA MET A 181 0.33 17.71 11.33
C MET A 181 1.28 18.72 10.67
N LYS A 182 1.72 19.70 11.45
CA LYS A 182 2.71 20.69 11.05
C LYS A 182 4.05 20.43 11.71
N THR A 183 5.13 20.69 10.97
CA THR A 183 6.50 20.39 11.41
C THR A 183 6.81 20.95 12.79
N GLU A 184 6.25 22.11 13.16
CA GLU A 184 6.48 22.80 14.44
C GLU A 184 5.87 22.07 15.65
N GLN A 185 4.89 21.18 15.44
CA GLN A 185 4.16 20.47 16.49
C GLN A 185 4.78 19.13 16.89
N TRP A 186 5.96 18.81 16.36
CA TRP A 186 6.64 17.53 16.54
C TRP A 186 6.79 17.07 18.00
N ARG A 187 6.85 18.01 18.95
CA ARG A 187 6.97 17.74 20.39
C ARG A 187 5.79 16.95 20.95
N HIS A 188 4.60 17.11 20.37
CA HIS A 188 3.38 16.41 20.80
C HIS A 188 3.18 15.07 20.08
N TRP A 189 4.05 14.72 19.13
CA TRP A 189 3.93 13.50 18.35
C TRP A 189 4.61 12.33 19.05
N THR A 190 3.98 11.17 18.96
CA THR A 190 4.60 9.89 19.34
C THR A 190 5.79 9.59 18.43
N PRO A 191 6.76 8.75 18.86
CA PRO A 191 7.86 8.32 18.00
C PRO A 191 7.37 7.74 16.67
N LEU A 192 6.31 6.93 16.69
CA LEU A 192 5.67 6.39 15.50
C LEU A 192 5.20 7.51 14.55
N GLN A 193 4.47 8.50 15.05
CA GLN A 193 4.00 9.63 14.25
C GLN A 193 5.15 10.42 13.63
N ARG A 194 6.25 10.63 14.36
CA ARG A 194 7.44 11.31 13.83
C ARG A 194 8.07 10.53 12.66
N TRP A 195 8.25 9.22 12.81
CA TRP A 195 8.80 8.37 11.75
C TRP A 195 7.93 8.33 10.51
N CYS A 196 6.61 8.11 10.67
CA CYS A 196 5.70 8.13 9.54
C CYS A 196 5.67 9.50 8.86
N PHE A 197 5.67 10.59 9.64
CA PHE A 197 5.73 11.95 9.10
C PHE A 197 7.03 12.19 8.33
N PHE A 198 8.17 11.74 8.85
CA PHE A 198 9.45 11.82 8.16
C PHE A 198 9.41 11.10 6.81
N VAL A 199 9.04 9.82 6.78
CA VAL A 199 8.98 9.03 5.53
C VAL A 199 8.05 9.68 4.49
N LYS A 200 6.87 10.12 4.92
CA LYS A 200 5.87 10.74 4.02
C LYS A 200 6.32 12.09 3.46
N ASN A 201 7.09 12.86 4.22
CA ASN A 201 7.34 14.28 3.95
C ASN A 201 8.82 14.60 3.74
N ALA A 202 9.69 13.61 3.65
CA ALA A 202 11.13 13.79 3.55
C ALA A 202 11.50 14.82 2.48
N TYR A 203 10.89 14.72 1.29
CA TYR A 203 11.11 15.61 0.15
C TYR A 203 10.83 17.09 0.40
N ARG A 204 10.25 17.49 1.53
CA ARG A 204 9.97 18.89 1.86
C ARG A 204 10.55 19.32 3.21
N LEU A 205 11.27 18.43 3.90
CA LEU A 205 11.85 18.72 5.19
C LEU A 205 13.26 19.28 5.03
N LYS A 206 13.57 20.32 5.81
CA LYS A 206 14.95 20.79 5.99
C LYS A 206 15.67 19.91 7.00
N ALA A 207 16.97 19.67 6.81
CA ALA A 207 17.79 18.87 7.71
C ALA A 207 17.66 19.31 9.19
N GLU A 208 17.67 20.62 9.45
CA GLU A 208 17.48 21.17 10.80
C GLU A 208 16.15 20.76 11.44
N ASN A 209 15.07 20.70 10.66
CA ASN A 209 13.76 20.28 11.15
C ASN A 209 13.74 18.79 11.48
N VAL A 210 14.46 17.99 10.69
CA VAL A 210 14.66 16.56 10.95
C VAL A 210 15.44 16.36 12.25
N ASP A 211 16.53 17.10 12.46
CA ASP A 211 17.32 17.01 13.70
C ASP A 211 16.53 17.47 14.93
N LYS A 212 15.72 18.53 14.81
CA LYS A 212 14.81 18.96 15.88
C LYS A 212 13.79 17.86 16.23
N MET A 213 13.23 17.19 15.22
CA MET A 213 12.22 16.13 15.41
C MET A 213 12.80 14.86 16.07
N PHE A 214 14.04 14.53 15.73
CA PHE A 214 14.74 13.32 16.17
C PHE A 214 16.00 13.67 16.97
N LEU A 215 15.81 14.43 18.05
CA LEU A 215 16.89 14.81 18.97
C LEU A 215 17.83 13.63 19.26
N ASN A 216 19.13 13.90 19.25
CA ASN A 216 20.22 12.95 19.51
C ASN A 216 20.47 11.88 18.42
N LEU A 217 19.69 11.82 17.34
CA LEU A 217 19.94 10.87 16.24
C LEU A 217 20.82 11.45 15.12
N ARG A 218 21.02 12.79 15.10
CA ARG A 218 21.69 13.51 14.00
C ARG A 218 21.14 13.10 12.61
N LEU A 219 19.83 12.86 12.55
CA LEU A 219 19.16 12.34 11.36
C LEU A 219 19.12 13.38 10.24
N GLY A 220 19.17 14.67 10.56
CA GLY A 220 19.30 15.74 9.58
C GLY A 220 20.58 15.62 8.75
N GLU A 221 21.72 15.29 9.37
CA GLU A 221 22.97 15.04 8.64
C GLU A 221 22.87 13.81 7.73
N ILE A 222 22.27 12.72 8.23
CA ILE A 222 22.02 11.49 7.47
C ILE A 222 21.14 11.78 6.26
N PHE A 223 20.07 12.52 6.48
CA PHE A 223 19.11 12.91 5.48
C PHE A 223 19.71 13.86 4.45
N HIS A 224 20.55 14.81 4.90
CA HIS A 224 21.29 15.72 4.03
C HIS A 224 22.28 14.97 3.13
N LYS A 225 23.08 14.05 3.69
CA LYS A 225 23.98 13.19 2.90
C LYS A 225 23.24 12.21 2.00
N GLY A 226 21.98 11.93 2.30
CA GLY A 226 21.10 11.12 1.48
C GLY A 226 20.53 11.86 0.26
N GLN A 227 20.69 13.20 0.16
CA GLN A 227 20.17 13.98 -0.95
C GLN A 227 20.76 13.57 -2.30
N ILE A 228 19.95 13.72 -3.34
CA ILE A 228 20.29 13.28 -4.70
C ILE A 228 21.57 13.91 -5.25
N ASN A 229 21.91 15.13 -4.83
CA ASN A 229 23.15 15.82 -5.23
C ASN A 229 24.43 15.12 -4.76
N TYR A 230 24.34 14.25 -3.74
CA TYR A 230 25.47 13.46 -3.26
C TYR A 230 25.62 12.12 -3.99
N TRP A 231 24.75 11.84 -4.96
CA TRP A 231 24.72 10.57 -5.68
C TRP A 231 25.53 10.68 -6.98
N ASN A 232 26.01 9.54 -7.47
CA ASN A 232 26.65 9.50 -8.78
C ASN A 232 25.61 9.58 -9.91
N THR A 233 26.06 9.81 -11.15
CA THR A 233 25.17 10.01 -12.31
C THR A 233 24.24 8.82 -12.57
N GLU A 234 24.71 7.58 -12.41
CA GLU A 234 23.90 6.38 -12.63
C GLU A 234 22.76 6.28 -11.60
N GLU A 235 23.07 6.56 -10.34
CA GLU A 235 22.11 6.57 -9.24
C GLU A 235 21.06 7.68 -9.42
N GLN A 236 21.47 8.87 -9.90
CA GLN A 236 20.54 9.94 -10.21
C GLN A 236 19.61 9.56 -11.36
N GLN A 237 20.13 8.95 -12.42
CA GLN A 237 19.31 8.46 -13.53
C GLN A 237 18.32 7.38 -13.08
N GLU A 238 18.74 6.46 -12.22
CA GLU A 238 17.85 5.45 -11.65
C GLU A 238 16.74 6.09 -10.81
N TYR A 239 17.05 7.10 -10.00
CA TYR A 239 16.04 7.88 -9.29
C TYR A 239 15.01 8.51 -10.22
N PHE A 240 15.44 9.18 -11.29
CA PHE A 240 14.50 9.83 -12.21
C PHE A 240 13.62 8.81 -12.95
N ARG A 241 14.18 7.64 -13.34
CA ARG A 241 13.40 6.54 -13.90
C ARG A 241 12.35 6.01 -12.91
N ASP A 242 12.74 5.78 -11.66
CA ASP A 242 11.82 5.31 -10.62
C ASP A 242 10.74 6.36 -10.32
N LEU A 243 11.11 7.64 -10.30
CA LEU A 243 10.18 8.74 -10.09
C LEU A 243 9.14 8.82 -11.21
N GLU A 244 9.58 8.73 -12.46
CA GLU A 244 8.69 8.71 -13.64
C GLU A 244 7.74 7.51 -13.57
N LYS A 245 8.28 6.29 -13.42
CA LYS A 245 7.50 5.05 -13.30
C LYS A 245 6.47 5.13 -12.16
N ASN A 246 6.85 5.65 -11.00
CA ASN A 246 5.92 5.80 -9.86
C ASN A 246 4.86 6.86 -10.11
N THR A 247 5.19 7.93 -10.83
CA THR A 247 4.24 8.99 -11.20
C THR A 247 3.20 8.46 -12.17
N GLU A 248 3.64 7.80 -13.26
CA GLU A 248 2.75 7.15 -14.22
C GLU A 248 1.83 6.12 -13.57
N LYS A 249 2.40 5.28 -12.69
CA LYS A 249 1.63 4.31 -11.91
C LYS A 249 0.54 4.98 -11.07
N ARG A 250 0.88 6.05 -10.34
CA ARG A 250 -0.09 6.80 -9.52
C ARG A 250 -1.18 7.44 -10.37
N GLU A 251 -0.86 7.94 -11.55
CA GLU A 251 -1.85 8.52 -12.48
C GLU A 251 -2.77 7.46 -13.07
N MET A 252 -2.22 6.33 -13.50
CA MET A 252 -2.98 5.18 -13.99
C MET A 252 -3.95 4.66 -12.91
N GLU A 253 -3.50 4.55 -11.66
CA GLU A 253 -4.34 4.10 -10.56
C GLU A 253 -5.46 5.09 -10.22
N LYS A 254 -5.18 6.40 -10.24
CA LYS A 254 -6.23 7.43 -10.10
C LYS A 254 -7.26 7.32 -11.21
N TRP A 255 -6.79 7.11 -12.45
CA TRP A 255 -7.67 6.93 -13.59
C TRP A 255 -8.53 5.67 -13.45
N MET A 256 -7.94 4.52 -13.07
CA MET A 256 -8.66 3.27 -12.83
C MET A 256 -9.70 3.41 -11.72
N ALA A 257 -9.35 4.08 -10.61
CA ALA A 257 -10.26 4.35 -9.51
C ALA A 257 -11.43 5.25 -9.93
N GLU A 258 -11.17 6.27 -10.75
CA GLU A 258 -12.22 7.15 -11.27
C GLU A 258 -13.13 6.42 -12.26
N GLN A 259 -12.58 5.54 -13.10
CA GLN A 259 -13.38 4.70 -13.98
C GLN A 259 -14.27 3.73 -13.21
N ALA A 260 -13.75 3.10 -12.15
CA ALA A 260 -14.53 2.23 -11.29
C ALA A 260 -15.70 2.99 -10.63
N ARG A 261 -15.44 4.18 -10.07
CA ARG A 261 -16.49 5.05 -9.50
C ARG A 261 -17.50 5.49 -10.54
N SER A 262 -17.04 5.83 -11.74
CA SER A 262 -17.92 6.22 -12.85
C SER A 262 -18.84 5.08 -13.27
N ARG A 263 -18.34 3.84 -13.34
CA ARG A 263 -19.15 2.65 -13.62
C ARG A 263 -20.17 2.38 -12.52
N GLU A 264 -19.77 2.47 -11.25
CA GLU A 264 -20.67 2.29 -10.10
C GLU A 264 -21.78 3.34 -10.11
N ARG A 265 -21.43 4.62 -10.30
CA ARG A 265 -22.40 5.72 -10.43
C ARG A 265 -23.36 5.48 -11.60
N GLY A 266 -22.84 5.09 -12.76
CA GLY A 266 -23.66 4.74 -13.92
C GLY A 266 -24.64 3.60 -13.62
N ALA A 267 -24.20 2.54 -12.94
CA ALA A 267 -25.06 1.43 -12.55
C ALA A 267 -26.18 1.87 -11.58
N ILE A 268 -25.86 2.72 -10.59
CA ILE A 268 -26.85 3.27 -9.66
C ILE A 268 -27.89 4.12 -10.41
N VAL A 269 -27.43 5.05 -11.27
CA VAL A 269 -28.32 5.90 -12.08
C VAL A 269 -29.25 5.04 -12.93
N LYS A 270 -28.71 4.07 -13.66
CA LYS A 270 -29.50 3.15 -14.51
C LYS A 270 -30.56 2.41 -13.70
N ASN A 271 -30.18 1.83 -12.57
CA ASN A 271 -31.14 1.15 -11.69
C ASN A 271 -32.24 2.10 -11.22
N MET A 272 -31.90 3.32 -10.78
CA MET A 272 -32.91 4.29 -10.33
C MET A 272 -33.88 4.69 -11.45
N VAL A 273 -33.39 4.87 -12.68
CA VAL A 273 -34.24 5.13 -13.85
C VAL A 273 -35.15 3.93 -14.12
N THR A 274 -34.63 2.70 -14.07
CA THR A 274 -35.43 1.46 -14.23
C THR A 274 -36.55 1.36 -13.19
N TYR A 275 -36.34 1.83 -11.95
CA TYR A 275 -37.37 1.90 -10.91
C TYR A 275 -38.29 3.12 -11.01
N GLY A 276 -38.20 3.92 -12.07
CA GLY A 276 -39.08 5.06 -12.31
C GLY A 276 -38.78 6.29 -11.45
N CYS A 277 -37.58 6.39 -10.87
CA CYS A 277 -37.17 7.59 -10.12
C CYS A 277 -37.10 8.82 -11.03
N THR A 278 -37.51 9.98 -10.52
CA THR A 278 -37.45 11.24 -11.27
C THR A 278 -36.03 11.79 -11.33
N TRP A 279 -35.70 12.53 -12.40
CA TRP A 279 -34.39 13.19 -12.57
C TRP A 279 -33.96 14.02 -11.35
N PRO A 280 -34.81 14.90 -10.79
CA PRO A 280 -34.45 15.69 -9.61
C PRO A 280 -34.12 14.81 -8.39
N PHE A 281 -34.80 13.67 -8.24
CA PHE A 281 -34.53 12.73 -7.15
C PHE A 281 -33.19 12.01 -7.36
N ILE A 282 -32.90 11.55 -8.58
CA ILE A 282 -31.62 10.92 -8.94
C ILE A 282 -30.46 11.90 -8.70
N ALA A 283 -30.58 13.14 -9.19
CA ALA A 283 -29.58 14.19 -8.98
C ALA A 283 -29.34 14.45 -7.48
N LYS A 284 -30.41 14.50 -6.67
CA LYS A 284 -30.31 14.69 -5.23
C LYS A 284 -29.61 13.55 -4.50
N VAL A 285 -29.88 12.29 -4.87
CA VAL A 285 -29.30 11.11 -4.20
C VAL A 285 -27.84 10.88 -4.63
N THR A 286 -27.54 11.06 -5.91
CA THR A 286 -26.22 10.76 -6.48
C THR A 286 -25.27 11.96 -6.44
N GLY A 287 -25.80 13.18 -6.30
CA GLY A 287 -25.06 14.43 -6.42
C GLY A 287 -24.64 14.77 -7.85
N LEU A 288 -25.17 14.07 -8.85
CA LEU A 288 -24.84 14.26 -10.26
C LEU A 288 -25.67 15.39 -10.88
N SER A 289 -25.09 16.07 -11.86
CA SER A 289 -25.81 17.01 -12.72
C SER A 289 -26.69 16.30 -13.75
N ASP A 290 -27.68 17.01 -14.29
CA ASP A 290 -28.56 16.47 -15.35
C ASP A 290 -27.76 16.00 -16.58
N LEU A 291 -26.64 16.66 -16.90
CA LEU A 291 -25.76 16.29 -17.99
C LEU A 291 -25.04 14.95 -17.73
N GLU A 292 -24.60 14.73 -16.50
CA GLU A 292 -23.94 13.48 -16.09
C GLU A 292 -24.94 12.33 -16.04
N ILE A 293 -26.15 12.56 -15.53
CA ILE A 293 -27.24 11.57 -15.53
C ILE A 293 -27.56 11.15 -16.96
N THR A 294 -27.77 12.12 -17.86
CA THR A 294 -28.02 11.88 -19.28
C THR A 294 -26.88 11.07 -19.91
N LYS A 295 -25.62 11.43 -19.66
CA LYS A 295 -24.45 10.69 -20.16
C LYS A 295 -24.45 9.22 -19.73
N TYR A 296 -24.86 8.91 -18.49
CA TYR A 296 -24.93 7.52 -18.02
C TYR A 296 -26.10 6.73 -18.61
N CYS A 297 -27.21 7.40 -18.92
CA CYS A 297 -28.34 6.82 -19.62
C CYS A 297 -28.05 6.55 -21.11
N ASP A 298 -27.27 7.43 -21.76
CA ASP A 298 -26.95 7.34 -23.19
C ASP A 298 -25.85 6.31 -23.51
N GLN A 299 -25.07 5.87 -22.52
CA GLN A 299 -23.93 4.96 -22.72
C GLN A 299 -24.30 3.48 -22.99
N ASP A 300 -25.57 3.16 -23.24
CA ASP A 300 -25.98 1.85 -23.77
C ASP A 300 -25.98 1.83 -25.31
N THR A 301 -24.81 1.75 -25.91
CA THR A 301 -24.59 1.04 -27.18
C THR A 301 -23.11 0.63 -27.29
N LYS A 302 -22.87 -0.69 -27.29
CA LYS A 302 -21.58 -1.42 -27.35
C LYS A 302 -20.95 -1.80 -25.99
N LEU A 303 -21.57 -2.77 -25.33
CA LEU A 303 -20.78 -3.83 -24.68
C LEU A 303 -20.18 -4.70 -25.80
N PRO A 304 -18.84 -4.86 -25.91
CA PRO A 304 -18.29 -5.95 -26.70
C PRO A 304 -18.62 -7.26 -25.97
N GLU A 305 -19.40 -8.11 -26.61
CA GLU A 305 -19.81 -9.45 -26.15
C GLU A 305 -18.65 -10.43 -25.86
N SER A 306 -17.39 -9.99 -25.95
CA SER A 306 -16.20 -10.85 -25.94
C SER A 306 -15.45 -10.93 -24.61
N GLU A 307 -15.87 -10.26 -23.52
CA GLU A 307 -15.15 -10.33 -22.23
C GLU A 307 -15.90 -11.01 -21.07
N LEU A 308 -17.13 -11.46 -21.27
CA LEU A 308 -17.88 -12.24 -20.26
C LEU A 308 -17.51 -13.74 -20.22
N VAL A 309 -16.56 -14.20 -21.05
CA VAL A 309 -16.18 -15.65 -21.15
C VAL A 309 -14.74 -15.94 -20.68
N ARG A 310 -14.04 -15.00 -20.02
CA ARG A 310 -12.68 -15.25 -19.48
C ARG A 310 -12.55 -15.20 -17.96
N SER A 311 -13.61 -15.55 -17.24
CA SER A 311 -13.52 -15.91 -15.81
C SER A 311 -14.30 -17.20 -15.53
N GLY A 312 -13.73 -18.34 -15.92
CA GLY A 312 -14.36 -19.63 -15.64
C GLY A 312 -13.95 -20.75 -16.59
N LYS A 313 -12.68 -21.18 -16.52
CA LYS A 313 -12.28 -22.53 -16.93
C LYS A 313 -11.32 -23.09 -15.88
N LEU A 314 -11.88 -23.85 -14.94
CA LEU A 314 -11.21 -25.01 -14.40
C LEU A 314 -11.63 -26.18 -15.31
N ASP A 315 -10.66 -26.74 -16.02
CA ASP A 315 -10.81 -27.99 -16.74
C ASP A 315 -10.85 -29.16 -15.74
N GLY A 316 -11.84 -30.06 -15.88
CA GLY A 316 -11.89 -31.37 -15.21
C GLY A 316 -13.29 -32.00 -15.20
N PRO A 317 -13.45 -33.32 -15.42
CA PRO A 317 -14.35 -33.84 -16.46
C PRO A 317 -15.70 -34.40 -15.98
N ASN A 318 -16.66 -34.40 -16.92
CA ASN A 318 -17.77 -35.35 -17.10
C ASN A 318 -18.43 -35.96 -15.85
N VAL A 319 -19.64 -35.49 -15.53
CA VAL A 319 -20.77 -36.42 -15.29
C VAL A 319 -22.00 -35.86 -16.00
N GLU A 320 -22.56 -36.70 -16.87
CA GLU A 320 -23.72 -36.44 -17.69
C GLU A 320 -25.03 -36.32 -16.89
N LYS A 321 -25.92 -35.54 -17.50
CA LYS A 321 -27.39 -35.51 -17.48
C LYS A 321 -28.15 -36.63 -16.75
N ASN A 322 -29.37 -36.21 -16.33
CA ASN A 322 -30.62 -36.95 -16.05
C ASN A 322 -30.95 -37.01 -14.54
N ILE A 323 -32.11 -36.65 -14.00
CA ILE A 323 -33.49 -36.54 -14.51
C ILE A 323 -34.36 -35.74 -13.50
N MET A 324 -35.34 -34.99 -14.06
CA MET A 324 -36.68 -34.60 -13.58
C MET A 324 -37.03 -34.26 -12.10
N LEU A 325 -37.65 -33.08 -11.98
CA LEU A 325 -38.98 -32.79 -11.38
C LEU A 325 -39.41 -33.60 -10.14
N THR A 326 -39.47 -32.93 -8.98
CA THR A 326 -40.72 -32.58 -8.25
C THR A 326 -40.39 -32.28 -6.78
N SER A 327 -40.82 -31.12 -6.28
CA SER A 327 -41.24 -30.99 -4.87
C SER A 327 -42.70 -31.47 -4.79
N PRO A 328 -43.15 -32.09 -3.68
CA PRO A 328 -43.55 -31.28 -2.53
C PRO A 328 -43.34 -31.93 -1.14
N ASP A 329 -43.31 -31.06 -0.13
CA ASP A 329 -43.74 -31.24 1.26
C ASP A 329 -43.65 -32.63 1.94
N ARG A 330 -42.98 -32.66 3.11
CA ARG A 330 -43.65 -32.86 4.41
C ARG A 330 -42.70 -32.91 5.61
N SER A 331 -43.14 -32.19 6.65
CA SER A 331 -43.03 -32.49 8.09
C SER A 331 -41.68 -32.49 8.79
N PHE A 332 -41.50 -31.42 9.58
CA PHE A 332 -41.14 -31.44 11.00
C PHE A 332 -41.24 -32.80 11.71
N LYS A 333 -40.11 -33.23 12.29
CA LYS A 333 -39.89 -33.96 13.57
C LYS A 333 -38.37 -34.10 13.67
N GLY A 334 -37.64 -33.38 14.52
CA GLY A 334 -37.72 -33.46 15.97
C GLY A 334 -37.02 -34.74 16.46
N ASN A 335 -35.72 -34.69 16.74
CA ASN A 335 -35.15 -35.40 17.88
C ASN A 335 -33.74 -34.95 18.26
N ARG A 336 -33.58 -34.83 19.58
CA ARG A 336 -32.35 -34.52 20.31
C ARG A 336 -31.52 -35.79 20.55
N TYR A 337 -30.25 -35.54 20.87
CA TYR A 337 -29.38 -36.22 21.83
C TYR A 337 -28.60 -37.49 21.46
N LYS A 338 -27.28 -37.30 21.68
CA LYS A 338 -26.25 -38.15 22.33
C LYS A 338 -25.66 -39.34 21.57
N GLY A 339 -24.32 -39.29 21.56
CA GLY A 339 -23.34 -40.30 21.19
C GLY A 339 -22.00 -39.60 21.17
#